data_AF-A0A2E5NHW2-F1
#
_entry.id   AF-A0A2E5NHW2-F1
#
_cell.length_a   1.000
_cell.length_b   1.000
_cell.length_c   1.000
_cell.angle_alpha   90.00
_cell.angle_beta   90.00
_cell.angle_gamma   90.00
#
_symmetry.space_group_name_H-M   'P 1'
#
loop_
_entity.id
_entity.type
_entity.pdbx_description
1 polymer ?
#
loop_
_entity_poly.entity_id
_entity_poly.type
_entity_poly.pdbx_seq_one_letter_code
_entity_poly.pdbx_strand_id
1 'polypeptide(L)'
;MRITLILALILISGFVHAEKRHAGAHVHGLNHVQIVLDGTTLKMVYKLPIAQLRKHDEHKHDEHKHDEHKHGEHKYDEHKGDKDHAHLAEDLKEIASISEFVRLPDSAECVQKKIDQSVRDVVLDRETSGDSGHKDVVIEADLTCGHPDKVTSFDFGPAFERFDDLAMIQVEGLVGDQSLSDSLTRERVLTSI
;
A
#
# COMPACT_ATOMS: atom_id res chain seq x y z
N MET A 1 -21.87 19.64 66.97
CA MET A 1 -21.74 20.13 65.59
C MET A 1 -21.45 18.93 64.69
N ARG A 2 -22.41 18.49 63.88
CA ARG A 2 -22.22 17.40 62.90
C ARG A 2 -22.09 18.06 61.52
N ILE A 3 -20.92 17.95 60.90
CA ILE A 3 -20.65 18.52 59.58
C ILE A 3 -20.98 17.44 58.56
N THR A 4 -22.10 17.58 57.87
CA THR A 4 -22.46 16.78 56.69
C THR A 4 -21.65 17.27 55.49
N LEU A 5 -20.71 16.45 55.02
CA LEU A 5 -19.96 16.69 53.80
C LEU A 5 -20.80 16.24 52.59
N ILE A 6 -21.25 17.18 51.76
CA ILE A 6 -21.95 16.88 50.50
C ILE A 6 -20.89 16.71 49.41
N LEU A 7 -20.77 15.49 48.88
CA LEU A 7 -19.91 15.17 47.74
C LEU A 7 -20.64 15.57 46.44
N ALA A 8 -20.19 16.63 45.78
CA ALA A 8 -20.69 17.03 44.47
C ALA A 8 -20.00 16.19 43.37
N LEU A 9 -20.79 15.37 42.67
CA LEU A 9 -20.34 14.60 41.51
C LEU A 9 -20.33 15.53 40.27
N ILE A 10 -19.15 15.98 39.85
CA ILE A 10 -18.99 16.73 38.59
C ILE A 10 -18.89 15.72 37.45
N LEU A 11 -19.96 15.59 36.66
CA LEU A 11 -19.94 14.86 35.40
C LEU A 11 -19.16 15.68 34.38
N ILE A 12 -17.90 15.30 34.14
CA ILE A 12 -17.09 15.84 33.06
C ILE A 12 -17.52 15.11 31.79
N SER A 13 -18.44 15.71 31.03
CA SER A 13 -18.78 15.23 29.69
C SER A 13 -17.57 15.43 28.78
N GLY A 14 -16.81 14.36 28.57
CA GLY A 14 -15.74 14.34 27.57
C GLY A 14 -16.35 14.44 26.17
N PHE A 15 -16.15 15.57 25.50
CA PHE A 15 -16.39 15.66 24.06
C PHE A 15 -15.33 14.80 23.36
N VAL A 16 -15.67 13.55 23.05
CA VAL A 16 -14.99 12.78 22.02
C VAL A 16 -15.18 13.56 20.73
N HIS A 17 -14.17 14.35 20.35
CA HIS A 17 -14.12 14.93 19.02
C HIS A 17 -13.94 13.76 18.06
N ALA A 18 -15.04 13.37 17.40
CA ALA A 18 -14.94 12.60 16.19
C ALA A 18 -14.06 13.41 15.22
N GLU A 19 -12.84 12.94 15.01
CA GLU A 19 -11.91 13.49 14.04
C GLU A 19 -12.62 13.50 12.68
N LYS A 20 -13.00 14.69 12.21
CA LYS A 20 -13.48 14.85 10.84
C LYS A 20 -12.30 14.60 9.92
N ARG A 21 -12.14 13.37 9.46
CA ARG A 21 -11.23 13.05 8.37
C ARG A 21 -11.76 13.75 7.11
N HIS A 22 -11.15 14.88 6.78
CA HIS A 22 -11.23 15.42 5.44
C HIS A 22 -10.68 14.32 4.52
N ALA A 23 -11.37 14.04 3.41
CA ALA A 23 -10.71 13.36 2.30
C ALA A 23 -9.55 14.27 1.89
N GLY A 24 -8.35 13.96 2.40
CA GLY A 24 -7.13 14.71 2.15
C GLY A 24 -6.84 14.73 0.66
N ALA A 25 -5.96 15.65 0.25
CA ALA A 25 -5.47 15.71 -1.12
C ALA A 25 -5.20 14.29 -1.66
N HIS A 26 -5.80 13.95 -2.81
CA HIS A 26 -5.55 12.68 -3.49
C HIS A 26 -4.04 12.60 -3.77
N VAL A 27 -3.31 11.83 -2.95
CA VAL A 27 -1.89 11.55 -3.20
C VAL A 27 -1.85 10.48 -4.28
N HIS A 28 -1.52 10.89 -5.51
CA HIS A 28 -1.16 9.95 -6.56
C HIS A 28 0.14 9.24 -6.18
N GLY A 29 0.23 7.93 -6.44
CA GLY A 29 1.42 7.15 -6.12
C GLY A 29 1.63 6.96 -4.62
N LEU A 30 0.59 6.51 -3.91
CA LEU A 30 0.68 6.15 -2.50
C LEU A 30 0.62 4.64 -2.33
N ASN A 31 1.66 4.07 -1.74
CA ASN A 31 1.69 2.66 -1.33
C ASN A 31 1.62 2.54 0.19
N HIS A 32 1.15 1.40 0.67
CA HIS A 32 1.06 1.09 2.09
C HIS A 32 1.77 -0.22 2.40
N VAL A 33 2.48 -0.26 3.51
CA VAL A 33 3.24 -1.43 3.94
C VAL A 33 2.97 -1.69 5.40
N GLN A 34 2.51 -2.90 5.70
CA GLN A 34 2.37 -3.40 7.06
C GLN A 34 3.47 -4.42 7.34
N ILE A 35 4.17 -4.26 8.46
CA ILE A 35 5.30 -5.12 8.83
C ILE A 35 5.08 -5.70 10.22
N VAL A 36 5.31 -7.01 10.37
CA VAL A 36 5.35 -7.65 11.69
C VAL A 36 6.58 -8.55 11.78
N LEU A 37 7.48 -8.27 12.73
CA LEU A 37 8.55 -9.19 13.12
C LEU A 37 8.23 -9.79 14.48
N ASP A 38 7.97 -11.10 14.51
CA ASP A 38 7.74 -11.88 15.72
C ASP A 38 8.72 -13.07 15.78
N GLY A 39 9.61 -13.05 16.78
CA GLY A 39 10.73 -13.96 16.86
C GLY A 39 11.59 -13.89 15.60
N THR A 40 11.68 -15.00 14.87
CA THR A 40 12.41 -15.08 13.58
C THR A 40 11.52 -14.88 12.36
N THR A 41 10.21 -14.69 12.55
CA THR A 41 9.25 -14.59 11.44
C THR A 41 8.99 -13.13 11.11
N LEU A 42 9.30 -12.74 9.88
CA LEU A 42 9.01 -11.42 9.34
C LEU A 42 7.89 -11.54 8.31
N LYS A 43 6.75 -10.90 8.58
CA LYS A 43 5.62 -10.79 7.67
C LYS A 43 5.55 -9.38 7.11
N MET A 44 5.36 -9.27 5.79
CA MET A 44 5.12 -7.99 5.12
C MET A 44 3.86 -8.08 4.27
N VAL A 45 3.01 -7.05 4.35
CA VAL A 45 1.88 -6.85 3.46
C VAL A 45 2.10 -5.54 2.72
N TYR A 46 2.41 -5.61 1.44
CA TYR A 46 2.63 -4.45 0.57
C TYR A 46 1.39 -4.23 -0.30
N LYS A 47 0.80 -3.04 -0.24
CA LYS A 47 -0.39 -2.65 -1.00
C LYS A 47 -0.05 -1.51 -1.95
N LEU A 48 -0.43 -1.66 -3.21
CA LEU A 48 -0.23 -0.66 -4.24
C LEU A 48 -1.44 -0.57 -5.19
N PRO A 49 -1.75 0.62 -5.75
CA PRO A 49 -2.77 0.75 -6.78
C PRO A 49 -2.44 -0.10 -8.01
N ILE A 50 -3.42 -0.83 -8.55
CA ILE A 50 -3.25 -1.67 -9.75
C ILE A 50 -2.70 -0.90 -10.97
N ALA A 51 -2.97 0.40 -11.06
CA ALA A 51 -2.51 1.26 -12.14
C ALA A 51 -0.98 1.38 -12.21
N GLN A 52 -0.26 1.16 -11.10
CA GLN A 52 1.20 1.19 -11.08
C GLN A 52 1.85 -0.01 -11.77
N LEU A 53 1.14 -1.15 -11.87
CA LEU A 53 1.61 -2.29 -12.65
C LEU A 53 1.36 -2.10 -14.16
N ARG A 54 0.26 -1.43 -14.51
CA ARG A 54 -0.19 -1.26 -15.91
C ARG A 54 0.65 -0.29 -16.74
N LYS A 55 1.43 0.60 -16.12
CA LYS A 55 2.28 1.56 -16.85
C LYS A 55 3.46 0.90 -17.57
N HIS A 56 3.78 -0.35 -17.26
CA HIS A 56 4.80 -1.11 -17.99
C HIS A 56 4.41 -1.43 -19.45
N ASP A 57 3.11 -1.33 -19.80
CA ASP A 57 2.60 -1.66 -21.14
C ASP A 57 2.48 -0.46 -22.10
N GLU A 58 2.66 0.79 -21.64
CA GLU A 58 2.39 1.98 -22.47
C GLU A 58 3.55 2.38 -23.41
N HIS A 59 4.63 1.60 -23.47
CA HIS A 59 5.67 1.79 -24.48
C HIS A 59 5.27 1.21 -25.84
N LYS A 60 4.15 1.65 -26.44
CA LYS A 60 3.91 1.82 -27.90
C LYS A 60 2.58 2.53 -28.17
N HIS A 61 2.40 3.76 -27.69
CA HIS A 61 1.46 4.65 -28.38
C HIS A 61 2.21 5.38 -29.48
N ASP A 62 2.13 4.81 -30.68
CA ASP A 62 2.43 5.47 -31.95
C ASP A 62 1.90 6.91 -31.91
N GLU A 63 2.72 7.84 -32.39
CA GLU A 63 2.39 9.23 -32.64
C GLU A 63 1.21 9.33 -33.62
N HIS A 64 -0.01 9.19 -33.11
CA HIS A 64 -1.19 9.51 -33.87
C HIS A 64 -1.38 11.02 -33.93
N LYS A 65 -0.71 11.63 -34.91
CA LYS A 65 -1.20 12.87 -35.50
C LYS A 65 -2.61 12.59 -36.03
N HIS A 66 -3.62 13.20 -35.43
CA HIS A 66 -4.92 13.32 -36.08
C HIS A 66 -5.28 14.79 -36.23
N ASP A 67 -5.13 15.22 -37.48
CA ASP A 67 -5.90 16.25 -38.14
C ASP A 67 -7.41 16.11 -37.83
N GLU A 68 -8.05 17.27 -37.77
CA GLU A 68 -9.48 17.52 -37.61
C GLU A 68 -10.35 16.59 -38.46
N HIS A 69 -11.31 15.84 -37.88
CA HIS A 69 -12.58 15.49 -38.55
C HIS A 69 -13.70 15.12 -37.55
N LYS A 70 -14.93 15.41 -37.98
CA LYS A 70 -16.17 15.56 -37.20
C LYS A 70 -16.88 14.25 -36.81
N HIS A 71 -17.76 14.40 -35.81
CA HIS A 71 -18.76 13.48 -35.26
C HIS A 71 -19.38 12.44 -36.21
N GLY A 72 -19.41 11.18 -35.74
CA GLY A 72 -20.25 10.10 -36.23
C GLY A 72 -20.37 9.01 -35.17
N GLU A 73 -21.58 8.59 -34.88
CA GLU A 73 -21.96 7.62 -33.85
C GLU A 73 -21.20 6.29 -33.96
N HIS A 74 -20.53 5.85 -32.89
CA HIS A 74 -19.98 4.50 -32.80
C HIS A 74 -20.26 3.85 -31.44
N LYS A 75 -20.77 2.62 -31.56
CA LYS A 75 -21.29 1.71 -30.54
C LYS A 75 -20.31 1.45 -29.40
N TYR A 76 -20.89 1.20 -28.22
CA TYR A 76 -20.26 0.58 -27.06
C TYR A 76 -19.45 -0.66 -27.48
N ASP A 77 -18.13 -0.56 -27.37
CA ASP A 77 -17.22 -1.69 -27.54
C ASP A 77 -16.90 -2.25 -26.14
N GLU A 78 -17.83 -3.03 -25.59
CA GLU A 78 -17.65 -3.79 -24.34
C GLU A 78 -16.80 -5.04 -24.59
N HIS A 79 -15.55 -4.90 -25.05
CA HIS A 79 -14.64 -6.05 -25.20
C HIS A 79 -13.18 -5.73 -24.87
N LYS A 80 -12.93 -5.03 -23.75
CA LYS A 80 -11.58 -4.91 -23.15
C LYS A 80 -11.40 -5.58 -21.77
N GLY A 81 -12.35 -6.42 -21.35
CA GLY A 81 -12.23 -7.10 -20.05
C GLY A 81 -11.18 -8.21 -20.03
N ASP A 82 -11.11 -9.05 -21.06
CA ASP A 82 -10.50 -10.38 -20.89
C ASP A 82 -8.97 -10.40 -21.08
N LYS A 83 -8.42 -9.52 -21.93
CA LYS A 83 -6.97 -9.44 -22.16
C LYS A 83 -6.26 -8.68 -21.03
N ASP A 84 -6.87 -7.61 -20.54
CA ASP A 84 -6.30 -6.75 -19.50
C ASP A 84 -6.18 -7.49 -18.15
N HIS A 85 -7.03 -8.49 -17.90
CA HIS A 85 -6.92 -9.35 -16.71
C HIS A 85 -5.86 -10.46 -16.85
N ALA A 86 -5.65 -10.99 -18.06
CA ALA A 86 -4.62 -12.00 -18.31
C ALA A 86 -3.21 -11.42 -18.14
N HIS A 87 -2.96 -10.23 -18.71
CA HIS A 87 -1.67 -9.52 -18.56
C HIS A 87 -1.38 -9.16 -17.11
N LEU A 88 -2.38 -8.65 -16.38
CA LEU A 88 -2.23 -8.38 -14.95
C LEU A 88 -1.86 -9.63 -14.13
N ALA A 89 -2.47 -10.78 -14.44
CA ALA A 89 -2.16 -12.02 -13.74
C ALA A 89 -0.74 -12.53 -14.04
N GLU A 90 -0.20 -12.20 -15.22
CA GLU A 90 1.19 -12.45 -15.59
C GLU A 90 2.13 -11.48 -14.87
N ASP A 91 1.87 -10.18 -14.89
CA ASP A 91 2.64 -9.15 -14.17
C ASP A 91 2.75 -9.45 -12.67
N LEU A 92 1.66 -9.91 -12.05
CA LEU A 92 1.65 -10.30 -10.65
C LEU A 92 2.50 -11.53 -10.36
N LYS A 93 2.58 -12.47 -11.31
CA LYS A 93 3.45 -13.66 -11.18
C LYS A 93 4.92 -13.31 -11.37
N GLU A 94 5.23 -12.23 -12.09
CA GLU A 94 6.61 -11.76 -12.23
C GLU A 94 7.18 -11.21 -10.92
N ILE A 95 6.31 -10.73 -10.02
CA ILE A 95 6.69 -10.31 -8.66
C ILE A 95 6.97 -11.56 -7.82
N ALA A 96 8.15 -12.13 -7.98
CA ALA A 96 8.55 -13.37 -7.30
C ALA A 96 9.21 -13.11 -5.95
N SER A 97 9.68 -11.88 -5.69
CA SER A 97 10.39 -11.54 -4.46
C SER A 97 9.98 -10.20 -3.88
N ILE A 98 9.74 -10.17 -2.56
CA ILE A 98 9.53 -8.93 -1.82
C ILE A 98 10.78 -8.02 -1.85
N SER A 99 11.95 -8.59 -2.14
CA SER A 99 13.20 -7.83 -2.30
C SER A 99 13.18 -6.86 -3.48
N GLU A 100 12.26 -7.04 -4.43
CA GLU A 100 12.01 -6.08 -5.52
C GLU A 100 11.44 -4.75 -5.00
N PHE A 101 10.94 -4.73 -3.75
CA PHE A 101 10.31 -3.56 -3.12
C PHE A 101 11.08 -3.10 -1.88
N VAL A 102 11.63 -4.06 -1.11
CA VAL A 102 12.23 -3.79 0.21
C VAL A 102 13.57 -4.51 0.37
N ARG A 103 14.64 -3.76 0.63
CA ARG A 103 15.93 -4.30 1.04
C ARG A 103 16.00 -4.38 2.58
N LEU A 104 16.39 -5.55 3.08
CA LEU A 104 16.65 -5.81 4.49
C LEU A 104 18.17 -5.83 4.74
N PRO A 105 18.64 -5.58 5.97
CA PRO A 105 20.05 -5.73 6.30
C PRO A 105 20.52 -7.18 6.06
N ASP A 106 21.60 -7.36 5.28
CA ASP A 106 22.14 -8.70 4.97
C ASP A 106 22.49 -9.49 6.25
N SER A 107 22.92 -8.78 7.30
CA SER A 107 23.25 -9.34 8.61
C SER A 107 22.06 -9.95 9.36
N ALA A 108 20.82 -9.68 8.94
CA ALA A 108 19.62 -10.31 9.48
C ALA A 108 19.36 -11.72 8.91
N GLU A 109 20.01 -12.06 7.79
CA GLU A 109 19.90 -13.36 7.12
C GLU A 109 18.43 -13.77 6.86
N CYS A 110 17.62 -12.83 6.37
CA CYS A 110 16.21 -13.07 6.08
C CYS A 110 16.04 -13.80 4.75
N VAL A 111 15.31 -14.92 4.78
CA VAL A 111 15.01 -15.76 3.62
C VAL A 111 13.49 -15.81 3.41
N GLN A 112 13.03 -15.37 2.24
CA GLN A 112 11.62 -15.49 1.84
C GLN A 112 11.21 -16.97 1.77
N LYS A 113 10.14 -17.32 2.48
CA LYS A 113 9.53 -18.65 2.50
C LYS A 113 8.29 -18.72 1.62
N LYS A 114 7.54 -17.63 1.58
CA LYS A 114 6.29 -17.54 0.84
C LYS A 114 6.09 -16.13 0.30
N ILE A 115 5.48 -16.04 -0.87
CA ILE A 115 4.91 -14.82 -1.41
C ILE A 115 3.56 -15.17 -2.04
N ASP A 116 2.53 -14.39 -1.74
CA ASP A 116 1.23 -14.47 -2.37
C ASP A 116 0.86 -13.09 -2.92
N GLN A 117 0.34 -13.04 -4.15
CA GLN A 117 -0.15 -11.82 -4.77
C GLN A 117 -1.65 -11.96 -5.02
N SER A 118 -2.41 -10.92 -4.70
CA SER A 118 -3.85 -10.87 -4.94
C SER A 118 -4.30 -9.49 -5.38
N VAL A 119 -5.41 -9.43 -6.11
CA VAL A 119 -6.08 -8.19 -6.46
C VAL A 119 -7.31 -8.09 -5.57
N ARG A 120 -7.49 -6.96 -4.89
CA ARG A 120 -8.62 -6.72 -3.99
C ARG A 120 -9.35 -5.44 -4.38
N ASP A 121 -10.67 -5.47 -4.32
CA ASP A 121 -11.48 -4.28 -4.53
C ASP A 121 -11.31 -3.32 -3.35
N VAL A 122 -11.12 -2.04 -3.66
CA VAL A 122 -11.11 -0.99 -2.65
C VAL A 122 -12.55 -0.71 -2.26
N VAL A 123 -13.00 -1.31 -1.15
CA VAL A 123 -14.30 -0.98 -0.56
C VAL A 123 -14.20 0.39 0.08
N LEU A 124 -14.61 1.42 -0.66
CA LEU A 124 -14.88 2.73 -0.06
C LEU A 124 -16.17 2.59 0.74
N ASP A 125 -16.12 2.88 2.04
CA ASP A 125 -17.30 2.97 2.91
C ASP A 125 -18.27 4.04 2.37
N ARG A 126 -19.15 3.62 1.46
CA ARG A 126 -20.38 4.29 1.06
C ARG A 126 -21.20 3.33 0.22
N GLU A 127 -22.47 3.20 0.58
CA GLU A 127 -23.51 2.45 -0.11
C GLU A 127 -23.70 2.90 -1.56
N THR A 128 -22.78 2.51 -2.42
CA THR A 128 -22.93 2.53 -3.88
C THR A 128 -22.50 1.17 -4.36
N SER A 129 -23.49 0.33 -4.58
CA SER A 129 -23.42 -0.91 -5.36
C SER A 129 -23.07 -0.60 -6.81
N GLY A 130 -21.82 -0.19 -7.02
CA GLY A 130 -21.20 0.01 -8.32
C GLY A 130 -19.73 -0.29 -8.15
N ASP A 131 -19.21 -1.20 -8.96
CA ASP A 131 -17.78 -1.52 -9.06
C ASP A 131 -17.02 -0.19 -9.14
N SER A 132 -16.33 0.19 -8.06
CA SER A 132 -15.60 1.47 -8.03
C SER A 132 -14.46 1.46 -9.06
N GLY A 133 -14.16 0.30 -9.66
CA GLY A 133 -13.10 0.08 -10.64
C GLY A 133 -11.69 0.20 -10.02
N HIS A 134 -11.58 0.71 -8.80
CA HIS A 134 -10.34 0.87 -8.07
C HIS A 134 -10.01 -0.42 -7.35
N LYS A 135 -9.01 -1.12 -7.90
CA LYS A 135 -8.47 -2.34 -7.32
C LYS A 135 -7.06 -2.06 -6.81
N ASP A 136 -6.74 -2.62 -5.66
CA ASP A 136 -5.39 -2.64 -5.13
C ASP A 136 -4.78 -4.02 -5.37
N VAL A 137 -3.48 -4.02 -5.62
CA VAL A 137 -2.66 -5.21 -5.56
C VAL A 137 -2.17 -5.34 -4.13
N VAL A 138 -2.26 -6.55 -3.59
CA VAL A 138 -1.76 -6.92 -2.27
C VAL A 138 -0.74 -8.03 -2.44
N ILE A 139 0.49 -7.76 -1.99
CA ILE A 139 1.60 -8.71 -1.96
C ILE A 139 1.84 -9.06 -0.49
N GLU A 140 1.70 -10.33 -0.14
CA GLU A 140 1.89 -10.86 1.21
C GLU A 140 3.14 -11.74 1.19
N ALA A 141 4.16 -11.39 1.97
CA ALA A 141 5.43 -12.11 2.03
C ALA A 141 5.73 -12.58 3.45
N ASP A 142 6.10 -13.85 3.58
CA ASP A 142 6.61 -14.44 4.81
C ASP A 142 8.10 -14.74 4.64
N LEU A 143 8.92 -14.23 5.55
CA LEU A 143 10.35 -14.47 5.61
C LEU A 143 10.74 -15.07 6.97
N THR A 144 11.85 -15.80 6.98
CA THR A 144 12.53 -16.25 8.19
C THR A 144 13.89 -15.57 8.29
N CYS A 145 14.12 -14.81 9.36
CA CYS A 145 15.39 -14.15 9.65
C CYS A 145 16.21 -14.97 10.64
N GLY A 146 17.47 -15.25 10.29
CA GLY A 146 18.41 -15.94 11.18
C GLY A 146 18.83 -15.10 12.39
N HIS A 147 18.92 -13.78 12.18
CA HIS A 147 19.29 -12.81 13.21
C HIS A 147 18.24 -11.69 13.27
N PRO A 148 17.08 -11.92 13.90
CA PRO A 148 16.00 -10.94 13.92
C PRO A 148 16.38 -9.62 14.63
N ASP A 149 17.31 -9.66 15.59
CA ASP A 149 17.89 -8.48 16.26
C ASP A 149 18.72 -7.59 15.33
N LYS A 150 19.03 -8.07 14.12
CA LYS A 150 19.76 -7.32 13.08
C LYS A 150 18.84 -6.72 12.03
N VAL A 151 17.52 -6.95 12.11
CA VAL A 151 16.54 -6.17 11.35
C VAL A 151 16.43 -4.81 12.02
N THR A 152 17.28 -3.86 11.64
CA THR A 152 17.33 -2.50 12.23
C THR A 152 16.74 -1.43 11.33
N SER A 153 16.43 -1.77 10.08
CA SER A 153 15.89 -0.85 9.09
C SER A 153 15.21 -1.59 7.94
N PHE A 154 14.31 -0.89 7.25
CA PHE A 154 13.75 -1.31 5.97
C PHE A 154 14.07 -0.25 4.93
N ASP A 155 14.73 -0.64 3.83
CA ASP A 155 15.08 0.24 2.72
C ASP A 155 14.13 0.00 1.54
N PHE A 156 13.27 0.99 1.27
CA PHE A 156 12.28 0.96 0.20
C PHE A 156 12.77 1.58 -1.11
N GLY A 157 14.08 1.84 -1.23
CA GLY A 157 14.69 2.31 -2.48
C GLY A 157 14.26 1.51 -3.71
N PRO A 158 14.26 0.15 -3.69
CA PRO A 158 13.83 -0.65 -4.84
C PRO A 158 12.41 -0.32 -5.32
N ALA A 159 11.46 -0.04 -4.42
CA ALA A 159 10.11 0.34 -4.82
C ALA A 159 10.07 1.70 -5.55
N PHE A 160 10.84 2.69 -5.07
CA PHE A 160 10.94 4.01 -5.73
C PHE A 160 11.72 3.99 -7.04
N GLU A 161 12.61 3.01 -7.22
CA GLU A 161 13.31 2.72 -8.47
C GLU A 161 12.40 2.01 -9.48
N ARG A 162 11.52 1.11 -9.00
CA ARG A 162 10.57 0.37 -9.84
C ARG A 162 9.43 1.23 -10.37
N PHE A 163 8.93 2.16 -9.56
CA PHE A 163 7.75 2.96 -9.89
C PHE A 163 8.08 4.45 -9.94
N ASP A 164 8.17 4.99 -11.15
CA ASP A 164 8.44 6.43 -11.36
C ASP A 164 7.37 7.32 -10.72
N ASP A 165 6.11 6.87 -10.76
CA ASP A 165 4.97 7.60 -10.23
C ASP A 165 4.73 7.41 -8.73
N LEU A 166 5.57 6.62 -8.04
CA LEU A 166 5.50 6.45 -6.59
C LEU A 166 5.97 7.73 -5.90
N ALA A 167 5.04 8.41 -5.24
CA ALA A 167 5.29 9.62 -4.49
C ALA A 167 5.61 9.32 -3.02
N MET A 168 4.90 8.36 -2.42
CA MET A 168 4.99 8.09 -0.99
C MET A 168 4.73 6.62 -0.66
N ILE A 169 5.41 6.13 0.38
CA ILE A 169 5.11 4.86 1.03
C ILE A 169 4.78 5.13 2.49
N GLN A 170 3.59 4.75 2.94
CA GLN A 170 3.24 4.72 4.36
C GLN A 170 3.61 3.36 4.93
N VAL A 171 4.41 3.37 5.99
CA VAL A 171 4.88 2.16 6.66
C VAL A 171 4.28 2.14 8.05
N GLU A 172 3.69 1.01 8.43
CA GLU A 172 3.22 0.75 9.78
C GLU A 172 3.58 -0.67 10.20
N GLY A 173 3.76 -0.91 11.50
CA GLY A 173 4.09 -2.25 11.94
C GLY A 173 4.50 -2.40 13.38
N LEU A 174 4.89 -3.63 13.72
CA LEU A 174 5.46 -4.03 14.99
C LEU A 174 6.73 -4.83 14.73
N VAL A 175 7.85 -4.39 15.29
CA VAL A 175 9.13 -5.09 15.18
C VAL A 175 9.60 -5.44 16.58
N GLY A 176 9.45 -6.72 16.96
CA GLY A 176 9.53 -7.12 18.36
C GLY A 176 8.50 -6.33 19.19
N ASP A 177 8.98 -5.58 20.18
CA ASP A 177 8.13 -4.75 21.05
C ASP A 177 8.01 -3.29 20.57
N GLN A 178 8.63 -2.94 19.44
CA GLN A 178 8.65 -1.57 18.92
C GLN A 178 7.58 -1.36 17.85
N SER A 179 6.75 -0.33 18.02
CA SER A 179 5.84 0.13 16.97
C SER A 179 6.59 0.96 15.93
N LEU A 180 6.34 0.65 14.66
CA LEU A 180 6.85 1.39 13.51
C LEU A 180 5.71 2.19 12.87
N SER A 181 5.93 3.47 12.60
CA SER A 181 5.04 4.30 11.78
C SER A 181 5.87 5.38 11.09
N ASP A 182 5.89 5.38 9.76
CA ASP A 182 6.69 6.33 8.98
C ASP A 182 6.05 6.63 7.62
N SER A 183 6.50 7.71 6.97
CA SER A 183 6.05 8.13 5.64
C SER A 183 7.25 8.46 4.76
N LEU A 184 7.59 7.55 3.85
CA LEU A 184 8.81 7.59 3.05
C LEU A 184 8.55 8.25 1.70
N THR A 185 9.57 8.93 1.18
CA THR A 185 9.58 9.55 -0.16
C THR A 185 10.88 9.17 -0.87
N ARG A 186 11.02 9.54 -2.15
CA ARG A 186 12.24 9.23 -2.92
C ARG A 186 13.53 9.81 -2.30
N GLU A 187 13.42 10.91 -1.55
CA GLU A 187 14.53 11.54 -0.83
C GLU A 187 14.83 10.88 0.52
N ARG A 188 13.87 10.11 1.07
CA ARG A 188 13.97 9.41 2.35
C ARG A 188 13.32 8.04 2.23
N VAL A 189 14.09 7.10 1.72
CA VAL A 189 13.62 5.74 1.39
C VAL A 189 13.79 4.72 2.51
N LEU A 190 14.50 5.09 3.58
CA LEU A 190 14.83 4.21 4.69
C LEU A 190 14.02 4.58 5.93
N THR A 191 13.44 3.57 6.57
CA THR A 191 12.90 3.68 7.92
C THR A 191 13.70 2.80 8.88
N SER A 192 14.03 3.34 10.05
CA SER A 192 14.82 2.66 11.08
C SER A 192 13.93 2.25 12.25
N ILE A 193 14.35 1.22 12.96
CA ILE A 193 13.69 0.69 14.17
C ILE A 193 14.38 1.20 15.43
#